data_AF-A0A484YRB3-F1
#
_entry.id   AF-A0A484YRB3-F1
#
_cell.length_a   1.000
_cell.length_b   1.000
_cell.length_c   1.000
_cell.angle_alpha   90.00
_cell.angle_beta   90.00
_cell.angle_gamma   90.00
#
_symmetry.space_group_name_H-M   'P 1'
#
loop_
_entity.id
_entity.type
_entity.pdbx_description
1 polymer ?
#
loop_
_entity_poly.entity_id
_entity_poly.type
_entity_poly.pdbx_seq_one_letter_code
_entity_poly.pdbx_strand_id
1 'polypeptide(L)'
;MWFWRKLLARISQSVRSHDIVIRFGGDEFLVMLHDTTHEEAKKIARRIARPEKKTLMVNREELPCRPFLSVWLTLMIHSSTVLI
;
A
#
# COMPACT_ATOMS: atom_id res chain seq x y z
N MET A 1 14.53 10.95 3.94
CA MET A 1 13.62 11.39 2.84
C MET A 1 13.38 10.35 1.73
N TRP A 2 14.20 9.29 1.56
CA TRP A 2 14.10 8.35 0.41
C TRP A 2 13.11 7.19 0.58
N PHE A 3 12.74 6.83 1.81
CA PHE A 3 11.94 5.64 2.11
C PHE A 3 10.51 5.73 1.55
N TRP A 4 9.79 6.81 1.87
CA TRP A 4 8.40 7.01 1.46
C TRP A 4 8.22 7.09 -0.06
N ARG A 5 9.21 7.64 -0.78
CA ARG A 5 9.21 7.67 -2.25
C ARG A 5 9.24 6.25 -2.84
N LYS A 6 10.05 5.36 -2.25
CA LYS A 6 10.11 3.95 -2.68
C LYS A 6 8.82 3.21 -2.33
N LEU A 7 8.24 3.46 -1.16
CA LEU A 7 6.95 2.88 -0.78
C LEU A 7 5.84 3.31 -1.74
N LEU A 8 5.75 4.61 -2.06
CA LEU A 8 4.78 5.14 -3.02
C LEU A 8 4.95 4.49 -4.40
N ALA A 9 6.18 4.39 -4.91
CA ALA A 9 6.46 3.72 -6.18
C ALA A 9 6.00 2.25 -6.16
N ARG A 10 6.23 1.54 -5.05
CA ARG A 10 5.78 0.16 -4.88
C ARG A 10 4.25 0.04 -4.85
N ILE A 11 3.57 0.96 -4.16
CA ILE A 11 2.11 1.00 -4.12
C ILE A 11 1.58 1.25 -5.53
N SER A 12 2.10 2.24 -6.25
CA SER A 12 1.70 2.56 -7.63
C SER A 12 1.93 1.41 -8.60
N GLN A 13 3.03 0.67 -8.48
CA GLN A 13 3.29 -0.55 -9.27
C GLN A 13 2.39 -1.74 -8.87
N SER A 14 1.75 -1.63 -7.71
CA SER A 14 0.88 -2.68 -7.16
C SER A 14 -0.60 -2.47 -7.44
N VAL A 15 -0.99 -1.43 -8.17
CA VAL A 15 -2.39 -1.10 -8.44
C VAL A 15 -2.59 -0.81 -9.93
N ARG A 16 -3.84 -0.77 -10.38
CA ARG A 16 -4.20 -0.41 -11.77
C ARG A 16 -4.20 1.11 -11.92
N SER A 17 -4.19 1.60 -13.16
CA SER A 17 -4.15 3.04 -13.46
C SER A 17 -5.37 3.84 -12.98
N HIS A 18 -6.52 3.18 -12.81
CA HIS A 18 -7.76 3.78 -12.31
C HIS A 18 -7.96 3.62 -10.79
N ASP A 19 -7.09 2.86 -10.12
CA ASP A 19 -7.13 2.75 -8.66
C ASP A 19 -6.56 4.04 -8.04
N ILE A 20 -7.09 4.45 -6.89
CA ILE A 20 -6.71 5.71 -6.26
C ILE A 20 -5.73 5.45 -5.13
N VAL A 21 -4.60 6.16 -5.15
CA VAL A 21 -3.57 6.11 -4.09
C VAL A 21 -3.44 7.49 -3.47
N ILE A 22 -3.68 7.59 -2.16
CA ILE A 22 -3.63 8.83 -1.39
C ILE A 22 -2.60 8.67 -0.28
N ARG A 23 -1.78 9.69 -0.05
CA ARG A 23 -0.99 9.81 1.18
C ARG A 23 -1.82 10.63 2.16
N PHE A 24 -2.31 9.98 3.21
CA PHE A 24 -3.24 10.59 4.16
C PHE A 24 -2.52 11.55 5.11
N GLY A 25 -1.35 11.13 5.62
CA GLY A 25 -0.49 11.92 6.48
C GLY A 25 0.78 11.14 6.81
N GLY A 26 1.88 11.79 7.19
CA GLY A 26 3.09 11.10 7.66
C GLY A 26 3.51 9.90 6.80
N ASP A 27 3.39 8.70 7.36
CA ASP A 27 3.65 7.38 6.76
C ASP A 27 2.40 6.56 6.40
N GLU A 28 1.22 7.19 6.45
CA GLU A 28 -0.07 6.58 6.19
C GLU A 28 -0.50 6.76 4.72
N PHE A 29 -0.94 5.66 4.12
CA PHE A 29 -1.41 5.61 2.73
C PHE A 29 -2.77 4.93 2.66
N LEU A 30 -3.65 5.48 1.83
CA LEU A 30 -4.94 4.89 1.48
C LEU A 30 -4.89 4.43 0.02
N VAL A 31 -5.36 3.21 -0.23
CA VAL A 31 -5.47 2.63 -1.57
C VAL A 31 -6.92 2.21 -1.79
N MET A 32 -7.59 2.81 -2.78
CA MET A 32 -8.95 2.45 -3.16
C MET A 32 -8.90 1.65 -4.46
N LEU A 33 -9.33 0.40 -4.38
CA LEU A 33 -9.30 -0.56 -5.48
C LEU A 33 -10.70 -0.68 -6.06
N HIS A 34 -10.89 -0.26 -7.31
CA HIS A 34 -12.19 -0.34 -7.97
C HIS A 34 -12.44 -1.75 -8.52
N ASP A 35 -13.70 -2.19 -8.56
CA ASP A 35 -14.13 -3.49 -9.10
C ASP A 35 -13.22 -4.66 -8.71
N THR A 36 -12.82 -4.68 -7.44
CA THR A 36 -11.83 -5.62 -6.93
C THR A 36 -12.44 -6.49 -5.85
N THR A 37 -12.33 -7.81 -6.01
CA THR A 37 -12.80 -8.76 -5.01
C THR A 37 -11.93 -8.71 -3.75
N HIS A 38 -12.46 -9.18 -2.62
CA HIS A 38 -11.70 -9.25 -1.37
C HIS A 38 -10.41 -10.07 -1.49
N GLU A 39 -10.42 -11.16 -2.26
CA GLU A 39 -9.24 -12.00 -2.45
C GLU A 39 -8.18 -11.34 -3.35
N GLU A 40 -8.59 -10.59 -4.37
CA GLU A 40 -7.66 -9.77 -5.16
C GLU A 40 -7.07 -8.62 -4.34
N ALA A 41 -7.90 -7.94 -3.55
CA ALA A 41 -7.46 -6.89 -2.64
C ALA A 41 -6.42 -7.43 -1.63
N LYS A 42 -6.64 -8.62 -1.07
CA LYS A 42 -5.65 -9.32 -0.23
C LYS A 42 -4.35 -9.59 -0.97
N LYS A 43 -4.39 -10.03 -2.23
CA LYS A 43 -3.17 -10.28 -3.04
C LYS A 43 -2.39 -8.97 -3.25
N ILE A 44 -3.09 -7.88 -3.56
CA ILE A 44 -2.50 -6.55 -3.73
C ILE A 44 -1.89 -6.08 -2.40
N ALA A 45 -2.62 -6.18 -1.30
CA ALA A 45 -2.13 -5.84 0.04
C ALA A 45 -0.87 -6.63 0.42
N ARG A 46 -0.82 -7.95 0.17
CA ARG A 46 0.37 -8.76 0.43
C ARG A 46 1.56 -8.34 -0.44
N ARG A 47 1.32 -7.96 -1.70
CA ARG A 47 2.37 -7.43 -2.58
C ARG A 47 2.93 -6.11 -2.05
N ILE A 48 2.06 -5.20 -1.60
CA ILE A 48 2.46 -3.92 -1.00
C ILE A 48 3.18 -4.14 0.33
N ALA A 49 2.73 -5.08 1.17
CA ALA A 49 3.30 -5.36 2.48
C ALA A 49 4.54 -6.27 2.43
N ARG A 50 4.96 -6.73 1.25
CA ARG A 50 6.09 -7.65 1.12
C ARG A 50 7.33 -7.02 1.77
N PRO A 51 7.93 -7.66 2.78
CA PRO A 51 9.10 -7.13 3.46
C PRO A 51 10.27 -7.13 2.49
N GLU A 52 10.92 -5.98 2.38
CA GLU A 52 12.16 -5.84 1.64
C GLU A 52 13.27 -5.55 2.63
N LYS A 53 14.35 -6.33 2.54
CA LYS A 53 15.57 -6.02 3.30
C LYS A 53 16.08 -4.67 2.80
N LYS A 54 16.23 -3.73 3.72
CA LYS A 54 16.84 -2.43 3.44
C LYS A 54 18.08 -2.29 4.31
N THR A 55 19.03 -1.53 3.82
CA THR A 55 20.21 -1.14 4.59
C THR A 55 20.08 0.35 4.86
N LEU A 56 20.24 0.74 6.12
CA LEU A 56 20.31 2.14 6.54
C LEU A 56 21.76 2.46 6.85
N MET A 57 22.21 3.62 6.39
CA MET A 57 23.49 4.18 6.82
C MET A 57 23.25 4.95 8.12
N VAL A 58 23.82 4.48 9.22
CA VAL A 58 23.76 5.13 10.54
C VAL A 58 25.19 5.23 11.06
N ASN A 59 25.68 6.44 11.36
CA ASN A 59 27.05 6.66 11.84
C ASN A 59 28.16 6.03 10.97
N ARG A 60 27.99 6.01 9.64
CA ARG A 60 28.86 5.32 8.64
C ARG A 60 28.85 3.78 8.71
N GLU A 61 28.01 3.19 9.54
CA GLU A 61 27.76 1.74 9.55
C GLU A 61 26.52 1.39 8.73
N GLU A 62 26.59 0.25 8.03
CA GLU A 62 25.46 -0.34 7.31
C GLU A 62 24.65 -1.23 8.26
N LEU A 63 23.50 -0.73 8.71
CA LEU A 63 22.59 -1.50 9.56
C LEU A 63 21.45 -2.10 8.72
N PRO A 64 21.27 -3.44 8.73
CA PRO A 64 20.13 -4.06 8.07
C PRO A 64 18.85 -3.72 8.84
N CYS A 65 17.88 -3.11 8.17
CA CYS A 65 16.55 -2.91 8.70
C CYS A 65 15.52 -3.72 7.91
N ARG A 66 14.50 -4.20 8.62
CA ARG A 66 13.32 -4.83 8.03
C ARG A 66 12.10 -3.99 8.44
N PRO A 67 11.74 -2.98 7.65
CA PRO A 67 10.58 -2.16 7.96
C PRO A 67 9.33 -3.06 7.91
N PHE A 68 8.49 -2.92 8.95
CA PHE A 68 7.21 -3.62 9.05
C PHE A 68 6.10 -2.67 8.57
N LEU A 69 5.21 -3.16 7.72
CA LEU A 69 4.06 -2.40 7.22
C LEU A 69 2.79 -3.14 7.61
N SER A 70 1.96 -2.51 8.44
CA SER A 70 0.60 -2.99 8.73
C SER A 70 -0.35 -2.57 7.62
N VAL A 71 -1.22 -3.47 7.18
CA VAL A 71 -2.26 -3.18 6.18
C VAL A 71 -3.61 -3.60 6.72
N TRP A 72 -4.57 -2.67 6.67
CA TRP A 72 -5.97 -2.90 6.99
C TRP A 72 -6.77 -2.96 5.69
N LEU A 73 -7.68 -3.93 5.57
CA LEU A 73 -8.51 -4.12 4.40
C LEU A 73 -9.98 -3.97 4.79
N THR A 74 -10.70 -3.16 4.04
CA THR A 74 -12.16 -3.02 4.15
C THR A 74 -12.79 -3.20 2.78
N LEU A 75 -13.94 -3.88 2.71
CA LEU A 75 -14.71 -4.04 1.49
C LEU A 75 -15.91 -3.09 1.55
N MET A 76 -16.03 -2.22 0.56
CA MET A 76 -17.21 -1.36 0.41
C MET A 76 -18.10 -1.98 -0.67
N ILE A 77 -19.25 -2.53 -0.27
CA ILE A 77 -20.23 -3.07 -1.21
C ILE A 77 -21.16 -1.91 -1.58
N HIS A 78 -21.06 -1.43 -2.82
CA HIS A 78 -22.00 -0.42 -3.31
C HIS A 78 -23.31 -1.12 -3.68
N SER A 79 -24.31 -1.07 -2.80
CA SER A 79 -25.67 -1.51 -3.13
C SER A 79 -26.34 -0.41 -3.95
N SER A 80 -26.23 -0.52 -5.27
CA SER A 80 -27.02 0.28 -6.21
C SER A 80 -28.46 -0.22 -6.25
N THR A 81 -29.20 -0.11 -5.14
CA THR A 81 -30.67 -0.24 -5.17
C THR A 81 -31.25 1.16 -5.02
N VAL A 82 -31.15 1.95 -6.08
CA VAL A 82 -32.06 3.10 -6.24
C VAL A 82 -33.31 2.53 -6.89
N LEU A 83 -34.27 2.11 -6.07
CA LEU A 83 -35.65 1.91 -6.51
C LEU A 83 -36.21 3.31 -6.83
N ILE A 84 -36.37 3.61 -8.12
CA ILE A 84 -37.27 4.66 -8.61
C ILE A 84 -38.44 3.95 -9.28
#